data_AF-A0A150P7G5-F1
#
_entry.id   AF-A0A150P7G5-F1
#
_cell.length_a   1.000
_cell.length_b   1.000
_cell.length_c   1.000
_cell.angle_alpha   90.00
_cell.angle_beta   90.00
_cell.angle_gamma   90.00
#
_symmetry.space_group_name_H-M   'P 1'
#
loop_
_entity.id
_entity.type
_entity.pdbx_description
1 polymer ?
#
loop_
_entity_poly.entity_id
_entity_poly.type
_entity_poly.pdbx_seq_one_letter_code
_entity_poly.pdbx_strand_id
1 'polypeptide(L)'
;MLSLVLWIVTALAAFAAMEGWAAFLHGKVWHRALWSVHRSHHTKRRGLFERNDALSFLHAPIATGLILYGCVGVPGPLREAAFGFGLGMTAFGVAYVLVHDGLVHRRLPVSGLARIPYLARVRDAHRVHHSTGGPPYGLFLGPLVVARRAAAGGARAARTGDAVGTTGAESDIHVGNA
;
A
#
# COMPACT_ATOMS: atom_id res chain seq x y z
N MET A 1 18.51 -24.01 -16.50
CA MET A 1 17.04 -23.83 -16.51
C MET A 1 16.46 -23.72 -15.10
N LEU A 2 16.84 -24.60 -14.15
CA LEU A 2 16.36 -24.54 -12.75
C LEU A 2 16.62 -23.19 -12.05
N SER A 3 17.84 -22.63 -12.14
CA SER A 3 18.17 -21.34 -11.50
C SER A 3 17.28 -20.20 -12.01
N LEU A 4 17.02 -20.15 -13.33
CA LEU A 4 16.15 -19.12 -13.91
C LEU A 4 14.71 -19.21 -13.38
N VAL A 5 14.18 -20.44 -13.24
CA VAL A 5 12.85 -20.65 -12.66
C VAL A 5 12.83 -20.19 -11.21
N LEU A 6 13.84 -20.55 -10.41
CA LEU A 6 13.96 -20.11 -9.03
C LEU A 6 14.01 -18.58 -8.94
N TRP A 7 14.81 -17.92 -9.78
CA TRP A 7 14.91 -16.46 -9.79
C TRP A 7 13.57 -15.80 -10.08
N ILE A 8 12.86 -16.25 -11.12
CA ILE A 8 11.58 -15.66 -11.52
C ILE A 8 10.54 -15.87 -10.42
N VAL A 9 10.41 -17.09 -9.91
CA VAL A 9 9.40 -17.42 -8.90
C VAL A 9 9.66 -16.65 -7.61
N THR A 10 10.90 -16.62 -7.11
CA THR A 10 11.19 -15.91 -5.87
C THR A 10 11.17 -14.40 -6.04
N ALA A 11 11.52 -13.86 -7.22
CA ALA A 11 11.38 -12.45 -7.52
C ALA A 11 9.91 -12.01 -7.53
N LEU A 12 9.03 -12.75 -8.20
CA LEU A 12 7.60 -12.45 -8.24
C LEU A 12 6.97 -12.58 -6.86
N ALA A 13 7.34 -13.62 -6.10
CA ALA A 13 6.88 -13.82 -4.73
C ALA A 13 7.33 -12.67 -3.82
N ALA A 14 8.60 -12.25 -3.89
CA ALA A 14 9.13 -11.13 -3.13
C ALA A 14 8.44 -9.82 -3.51
N PHE A 15 8.28 -9.54 -4.80
CA PHE A 15 7.61 -8.34 -5.30
C PHE A 15 6.18 -8.25 -4.77
N ALA A 16 5.41 -9.35 -4.81
CA ALA A 16 4.05 -9.39 -4.28
C ALA A 16 4.02 -9.25 -2.74
N ALA A 17 4.92 -9.93 -2.02
CA ALA A 17 5.00 -9.87 -0.56
C ALA A 17 5.35 -8.46 -0.05
N MET A 18 6.16 -7.72 -0.80
CA MET A 18 6.57 -6.35 -0.45
C MET A 18 5.39 -5.38 -0.35
N GLU A 19 4.31 -5.56 -1.12
CA GLU A 19 3.10 -4.72 -0.98
C GLU A 19 2.45 -4.89 0.40
N GLY A 20 2.31 -6.14 0.86
CA GLY A 20 1.78 -6.45 2.18
C GLY A 20 2.71 -5.97 3.30
N TRP A 21 4.02 -6.16 3.13
CA TRP A 21 5.04 -5.70 4.05
C TRP A 21 5.06 -4.16 4.19
N ALA A 22 5.01 -3.45 3.06
CA ALA A 22 4.94 -1.99 3.03
C ALA A 22 3.67 -1.48 3.73
N ALA A 23 2.50 -2.08 3.43
CA ALA A 23 1.24 -1.72 4.08
C ALA A 23 1.29 -1.95 5.61
N PHE A 24 1.89 -3.06 6.04
CA PHE A 24 2.07 -3.38 7.46
C PHE A 24 2.95 -2.35 8.15
N LEU A 25 4.17 -2.11 7.64
CA LEU A 25 5.09 -1.14 8.23
C LEU A 25 4.49 0.26 8.26
N HIS A 26 3.87 0.67 7.16
CA HIS A 26 3.24 1.98 7.05
C HIS A 26 2.15 2.17 8.11
N GLY A 27 1.19 1.25 8.21
CA GLY A 27 0.09 1.37 9.17
C GLY A 27 0.48 1.09 10.63
N LYS A 28 1.37 0.13 10.89
CA LYS A 28 1.69 -0.33 12.25
C LYS A 28 2.93 0.29 12.86
N VAL A 29 3.84 0.80 12.05
CA VAL A 29 5.11 1.38 12.53
C VAL A 29 5.19 2.86 12.20
N TRP A 30 4.98 3.25 10.93
CA TRP A 30 5.18 4.63 10.48
C TRP A 30 4.11 5.59 10.98
N HIS A 31 2.85 5.19 10.98
CA HIS A 31 1.74 5.95 11.59
C HIS A 31 1.71 5.91 13.12
N ARG A 32 2.67 5.24 13.77
CA ARG A 32 2.74 5.09 15.23
C ARG A 32 4.11 5.53 15.73
N ALA A 33 5.01 4.58 15.97
CA ALA A 33 6.32 4.83 16.57
C ALA A 33 7.20 5.79 15.76
N LEU A 34 7.10 5.77 14.42
CA LEU A 34 7.92 6.60 13.53
C LEU A 34 7.15 7.79 12.94
N TRP A 35 6.05 8.22 13.57
CA TRP A 35 5.24 9.33 13.08
C TRP A 35 6.03 10.64 12.95
N SER A 36 6.97 10.92 13.85
CA SER A 36 7.80 12.14 13.76
C SER A 36 8.61 12.22 12.46
N VAL A 37 9.02 11.07 11.92
CA VAL A 37 9.71 10.94 10.62
C VAL A 37 8.68 10.95 9.49
N HIS A 38 7.63 10.13 9.60
CA HIS A 38 6.63 9.95 8.56
C HIS A 38 5.73 11.17 8.33
N ARG A 39 5.52 12.02 9.34
CA ARG A 39 4.79 13.29 9.22
C ARG A 39 5.37 14.21 8.15
N SER A 40 6.69 14.14 7.93
CA SER A 40 7.35 14.92 6.87
C SER A 40 6.77 14.60 5.48
N HIS A 41 6.25 13.39 5.31
CA HIS A 41 5.65 12.88 4.08
C HIS A 41 4.16 13.22 3.94
N HIS A 42 3.46 13.39 5.06
CA HIS A 42 2.06 13.85 5.08
C HIS A 42 1.92 15.37 4.90
N THR A 43 3.01 16.11 5.09
CA THR A 43 3.01 17.57 4.98
C THR A 43 3.41 17.99 3.57
N LYS A 44 2.60 18.84 2.91
CA LYS A 44 2.94 19.36 1.58
C LYS A 44 4.28 20.10 1.62
N ARG A 45 5.24 19.65 0.82
CA ARG A 45 6.57 20.26 0.68
C ARG A 45 7.08 20.11 -0.74
N ARG A 46 8.10 20.88 -1.09
CA ARG A 46 8.83 20.78 -2.36
C ARG A 46 10.27 20.37 -2.06
N GLY A 47 10.82 19.46 -2.86
CA GLY A 47 12.20 19.02 -2.73
C GLY A 47 12.41 17.58 -3.16
N LEU A 48 13.67 17.26 -3.46
CA LEU A 48 14.07 15.92 -3.90
C LEU A 48 14.26 14.92 -2.76
N PHE A 49 14.25 15.34 -1.49
CA PHE A 49 14.49 14.48 -0.33
C PHE A 49 13.56 14.78 0.85
N GLU A 50 13.20 13.74 1.59
CA GLU A 50 12.39 13.77 2.81
C GLU A 50 13.00 12.91 3.91
N ARG A 51 12.74 13.25 5.18
CA ARG A 51 13.16 12.38 6.30
C ARG A 51 12.53 10.98 6.18
N ASN A 52 11.34 10.91 5.59
CA ASN A 52 10.65 9.67 5.29
C ASN A 52 11.40 8.75 4.32
N ASP A 53 12.28 9.29 3.46
CA ASP A 53 13.06 8.48 2.51
C ASP A 53 13.93 7.45 3.25
N ALA A 54 14.39 7.78 4.46
CA ALA A 54 15.16 6.86 5.30
C ALA A 54 14.38 5.56 5.62
N LEU A 55 13.04 5.64 5.72
CA LEU A 55 12.20 4.48 6.01
C LEU A 55 12.11 3.51 4.83
N SER A 56 12.19 4.04 3.60
CA SER A 56 12.18 3.23 2.37
C SER A 56 13.59 2.78 1.98
N PHE A 57 14.61 3.58 2.29
CA PHE A 57 16.00 3.27 1.97
C PHE A 57 16.57 2.13 2.84
N LEU A 58 16.00 1.88 4.02
CA LEU A 58 16.42 0.80 4.91
C LEU A 58 16.32 -0.60 4.27
N HIS A 59 15.44 -0.78 3.29
CA HIS A 59 15.29 -2.07 2.58
C HIS A 59 16.33 -2.27 1.47
N ALA A 60 16.99 -1.21 1.00
CA ALA A 60 17.98 -1.31 -0.08
C ALA A 60 19.22 -2.13 0.33
N PRO A 61 19.84 -1.95 1.51
CA PRO A 61 20.92 -2.83 1.96
C PRO A 61 20.53 -4.29 2.09
N ILE A 62 19.28 -4.58 2.48
CA ILE A 62 18.76 -5.95 2.59
C ILE A 62 18.68 -6.58 1.20
N ALA A 63 18.07 -5.89 0.23
CA ALA A 63 17.98 -6.37 -1.15
C ALA A 63 19.37 -6.57 -1.78
N THR A 64 20.27 -5.60 -1.59
CA THR A 64 21.66 -5.69 -2.06
C THR A 64 22.40 -6.85 -1.43
N GLY A 65 22.27 -7.08 -0.12
CA GLY A 65 22.89 -8.21 0.56
C GLY A 65 22.42 -9.57 0.01
N LEU A 66 21.13 -9.69 -0.29
CA LEU A 66 20.56 -10.89 -0.91
C LEU A 66 21.10 -11.11 -2.34
N ILE A 67 21.19 -10.03 -3.14
CA ILE A 67 21.76 -10.09 -4.49
C ILE A 67 23.25 -10.47 -4.43
N LEU A 68 24.03 -9.83 -3.54
CA LEU A 68 25.46 -10.12 -3.39
C LEU A 68 25.67 -11.57 -2.94
N TYR A 69 24.92 -12.05 -1.96
CA TYR A 69 24.94 -13.47 -1.58
C TYR A 69 24.58 -14.38 -2.76
N GLY A 70 23.60 -13.99 -3.56
CA GLY A 70 23.26 -14.65 -4.82
C GLY A 70 24.41 -14.75 -5.83
N CYS A 71 25.25 -13.71 -5.91
CA CYS A 71 26.38 -13.64 -6.83
C CYS A 71 27.61 -14.42 -6.37
N VAL A 72 27.97 -14.34 -5.08
CA VAL A 72 29.24 -14.88 -4.55
C VAL A 72 29.08 -16.12 -3.65
N GLY A 73 27.84 -16.48 -3.30
CA GLY A 73 27.55 -17.61 -2.43
C GLY A 73 27.81 -18.97 -3.07
N VAL A 74 27.89 -19.99 -2.21
CA VAL A 74 28.02 -21.39 -2.63
C VAL A 74 26.81 -21.79 -3.50
N PRO A 75 27.02 -22.41 -4.68
CA PRO A 75 25.92 -22.85 -5.53
C PRO A 75 24.92 -23.74 -4.81
N GLY A 76 23.64 -23.40 -4.89
CA GLY A 76 22.56 -24.17 -4.31
C GLY A 76 21.22 -23.43 -4.36
N PRO A 77 20.09 -24.14 -4.11
CA PRO A 77 18.75 -23.55 -4.23
C PRO A 77 18.54 -22.30 -3.37
N LEU A 78 19.12 -22.26 -2.17
CA LEU A 78 19.04 -21.11 -1.28
C LEU A 78 19.69 -19.86 -1.87
N ARG A 79 20.88 -20.02 -2.49
CA ARG A 79 21.58 -18.92 -3.18
C ARG A 79 20.73 -18.36 -4.32
N GLU A 80 20.20 -19.23 -5.17
CA GLU A 80 19.37 -18.81 -6.30
C GLU A 80 18.08 -18.14 -5.82
N ALA A 81 17.44 -18.70 -4.79
CA ALA A 81 16.26 -18.12 -4.19
C ALA A 81 16.52 -16.72 -3.63
N ALA A 82 17.63 -16.54 -2.90
CA ALA A 82 18.04 -15.24 -2.35
C ALA A 82 18.31 -14.21 -3.46
N PHE A 83 18.99 -14.61 -4.54
CA PHE A 83 19.22 -13.73 -5.68
C PHE A 83 17.90 -13.23 -6.28
N GLY A 84 16.99 -14.14 -6.61
CA GLY A 84 15.68 -13.77 -7.14
C GLY A 84 14.86 -12.92 -6.17
N PHE A 85 14.87 -13.25 -4.87
CA PHE A 85 14.18 -12.47 -3.85
C PHE A 85 14.71 -11.02 -3.78
N GLY A 86 16.04 -10.85 -3.80
CA GLY A 86 16.68 -9.54 -3.84
C GLY A 86 16.33 -8.74 -5.10
N LEU A 87 16.23 -9.40 -6.26
CA LEU A 87 15.73 -8.75 -7.50
C LEU A 87 14.27 -8.32 -7.37
N GLY A 88 13.41 -9.16 -6.80
CA GLY A 88 12.00 -8.81 -6.56
C GLY A 88 11.82 -7.64 -5.61
N MET A 89 12.58 -7.60 -4.51
CA MET A 89 12.61 -6.46 -3.59
C MET A 89 13.07 -5.18 -4.29
N THR A 90 14.13 -5.25 -5.09
CA THR A 90 14.66 -4.11 -5.84
C THR A 90 13.63 -3.59 -6.85
N ALA A 91 13.01 -4.49 -7.62
CA ALA A 91 11.97 -4.14 -8.59
C ALA A 91 10.77 -3.46 -7.91
N PHE A 92 10.34 -3.98 -6.76
CA PHE A 92 9.28 -3.34 -5.97
C PHE A 92 9.70 -1.95 -5.48
N GLY A 93 10.90 -1.81 -4.94
CA GLY A 93 11.43 -0.52 -4.48
C GLY A 93 11.48 0.53 -5.59
N VAL A 94 11.95 0.16 -6.78
CA VAL A 94 11.94 1.04 -7.96
C VAL A 94 10.52 1.42 -8.36
N ALA A 95 9.61 0.44 -8.47
CA ALA A 95 8.22 0.70 -8.79
C ALA A 95 7.55 1.62 -7.76
N TYR A 96 7.85 1.42 -6.47
CA TYR A 96 7.36 2.23 -5.37
C TYR A 96 7.85 3.67 -5.52
N VAL A 97 9.15 3.93 -5.66
CA VAL A 97 9.69 5.28 -5.83
C VAL A 97 9.11 5.99 -7.06
N LEU A 98 8.96 5.30 -8.19
CA LEU A 98 8.40 5.89 -9.40
C LEU A 98 6.92 6.27 -9.23
N VAL A 99 6.12 5.42 -8.59
CA VAL A 99 4.67 5.64 -8.48
C VAL A 99 4.33 6.52 -7.27
N HIS A 100 4.90 6.23 -6.11
CA HIS A 100 4.67 7.00 -4.89
C HIS A 100 5.33 8.37 -4.97
N ASP A 101 6.66 8.42 -4.98
CA ASP A 101 7.40 9.69 -4.93
C ASP A 101 7.32 10.44 -6.26
N GLY A 102 7.38 9.72 -7.37
CA GLY A 102 7.29 10.28 -8.70
C GLY A 102 5.88 10.71 -9.10
N LEU A 103 4.92 9.78 -9.17
CA LEU A 103 3.57 10.09 -9.67
C LEU A 103 2.66 10.74 -8.60
N VAL A 104 2.66 10.26 -7.36
CA VAL A 104 1.77 10.79 -6.31
C VAL A 104 2.29 12.12 -5.78
N HIS A 105 3.57 12.14 -5.39
CA HIS A 105 4.21 13.31 -4.75
C HIS A 105 4.90 14.26 -5.72
N ARG A 106 5.00 13.90 -7.01
CA ARG A 106 5.59 14.74 -8.07
C ARG A 106 7.04 15.15 -7.78
N ARG A 107 7.80 14.29 -7.11
CA ARG A 107 9.23 14.49 -6.81
C ARG A 107 10.15 14.12 -7.97
N LEU A 108 9.68 13.23 -8.86
CA LEU A 108 10.40 12.79 -10.05
C LEU A 108 9.58 13.15 -11.31
N PRO A 109 10.23 13.36 -12.48
CA PRO A 109 9.57 13.77 -13.71
C PRO A 109 8.82 12.61 -14.41
N VAL A 110 7.98 11.89 -13.68
CA VAL A 110 7.23 10.70 -14.15
C VAL A 110 5.72 10.90 -14.10
N SER A 111 5.26 12.16 -14.13
CA SER A 111 3.83 12.52 -14.14
C SER A 111 3.07 11.91 -15.32
N GLY A 112 3.75 11.59 -16.43
CA GLY A 112 3.19 10.89 -17.58
C GLY A 112 2.61 9.50 -17.25
N LEU A 113 3.04 8.87 -16.15
CA LEU A 113 2.48 7.61 -15.65
C LEU A 113 0.98 7.73 -15.32
N ALA A 114 0.47 8.95 -15.08
CA ALA A 114 -0.95 9.21 -14.85
C ALA A 114 -1.84 8.84 -16.05
N ARG A 115 -1.27 8.68 -17.26
CA ARG A 115 -2.01 8.25 -18.45
C ARG A 115 -2.43 6.77 -18.39
N ILE A 116 -1.80 5.98 -17.52
CA ILE A 116 -2.18 4.59 -17.27
C ILE A 116 -3.33 4.59 -16.26
N PRO A 117 -4.55 4.15 -16.63
CA PRO A 117 -5.74 4.29 -15.76
C PRO A 117 -5.60 3.63 -14.39
N TYR A 118 -4.87 2.51 -14.33
CA TYR A 118 -4.59 1.85 -13.06
C TYR A 118 -3.71 2.69 -12.14
N LEU A 119 -2.63 3.29 -12.66
CA LEU A 119 -1.73 4.12 -11.87
C LEU A 119 -2.40 5.44 -11.42
N ALA A 120 -3.31 5.97 -12.23
CA ALA A 120 -4.16 7.09 -11.81
C ALA A 120 -5.03 6.72 -10.59
N ARG A 121 -5.64 5.52 -10.60
CA ARG A 121 -6.41 5.02 -9.44
C ARG A 121 -5.52 4.81 -8.21
N VAL A 122 -4.33 4.24 -8.38
CA VAL A 122 -3.34 4.09 -7.29
C VAL A 122 -3.00 5.44 -6.67
N ARG A 123 -2.73 6.44 -7.51
CA ARG A 123 -2.48 7.81 -7.08
C ARG A 123 -3.62 8.37 -6.25
N ASP A 124 -4.85 8.22 -6.74
CA ASP A 124 -6.02 8.79 -6.08
C ASP A 124 -6.34 8.06 -4.76
N ALA A 125 -6.16 6.73 -4.71
CA ALA A 125 -6.27 5.96 -3.47
C ALA A 125 -5.23 6.39 -2.42
N HIS A 126 -3.99 6.67 -2.84
CA HIS A 126 -2.96 7.15 -1.92
C HIS A 126 -3.23 8.59 -1.43
N ARG A 127 -3.89 9.43 -2.24
CA ARG A 127 -4.34 10.76 -1.80
C ARG A 127 -5.43 10.68 -0.72
N VAL A 128 -6.32 9.69 -0.79
CA VAL A 128 -7.29 9.41 0.28
C VAL A 128 -6.58 9.05 1.59
N HIS A 129 -5.48 8.30 1.51
CA HIS A 129 -4.65 8.02 2.68
C HIS A 129 -4.10 9.32 3.29
N HIS A 130 -3.50 10.20 2.49
CA HIS A 130 -2.97 11.47 2.99
C HIS A 130 -4.02 12.43 3.55
N SER A 131 -5.26 12.41 3.03
CA SER A 131 -6.31 13.27 3.57
C SER A 131 -6.88 12.78 4.90
N THR A 132 -6.83 11.48 5.15
CA THR A 132 -7.46 10.87 6.34
C THR A 132 -6.46 10.42 7.40
N GLY A 133 -5.20 10.18 7.04
CA GLY A 133 -4.22 9.46 7.86
C GLY A 133 -4.55 7.97 8.06
N GLY A 134 -5.67 7.50 7.51
CA GLY A 134 -6.17 6.12 7.63
C GLY A 134 -5.90 5.30 6.37
N PRO A 135 -6.33 4.02 6.32
CA PRO A 135 -6.14 3.17 5.14
C PRO A 135 -6.65 3.83 3.83
N PRO A 136 -6.02 3.55 2.67
CA PRO A 136 -5.08 2.44 2.43
C PRO A 136 -3.63 2.75 2.82
N TYR A 137 -2.99 1.81 3.52
CA TYR A 137 -1.56 1.89 3.85
C TYR A 137 -0.65 1.28 2.78
N GLY A 138 -1.18 0.34 1.97
CA GLY A 138 -0.50 -0.18 0.78
C GLY A 138 -0.61 0.78 -0.40
N LEU A 139 0.30 0.66 -1.36
CA LEU A 139 0.33 1.52 -2.54
C LEU A 139 -0.50 0.90 -3.68
N PHE A 140 -0.04 -0.22 -4.23
CA PHE A 140 -0.61 -0.79 -5.45
C PHE A 140 -2.00 -1.40 -5.21
N LEU A 141 -2.24 -2.01 -4.05
CA LEU A 141 -3.56 -2.53 -3.69
C LEU A 141 -4.47 -1.46 -3.07
N GLY A 142 -4.00 -0.21 -2.98
CA GLY A 142 -4.77 0.92 -2.47
C GLY A 142 -6.17 1.07 -3.07
N PRO A 143 -6.35 1.03 -4.40
CA PRO A 143 -7.66 1.13 -5.03
C PRO A 143 -8.64 0.04 -4.60
N LEU A 144 -8.15 -1.20 -4.44
CA LEU A 144 -8.95 -2.33 -3.97
C LEU A 144 -9.40 -2.12 -2.52
N VAL A 145 -8.50 -1.64 -1.67
CA VAL A 145 -8.81 -1.34 -0.25
C VAL A 145 -9.85 -0.22 -0.16
N VAL A 146 -9.71 0.85 -0.95
CA VAL A 146 -10.70 1.94 -1.01
C VAL A 146 -12.06 1.42 -1.45
N ALA A 147 -12.13 0.64 -2.54
CA ALA A 147 -13.38 0.06 -3.03
C ALA A 147 -14.06 -0.84 -2.00
N ARG A 148 -13.30 -1.72 -1.32
CA ARG A 148 -13.83 -2.59 -0.26
C ARG A 148 -14.39 -1.80 0.92
N ARG A 149 -13.74 -0.69 1.29
CA ARG A 149 -14.21 0.17 2.40
C ARG A 149 -15.47 0.94 2.02
N ALA A 150 -15.57 1.42 0.78
CA ALA A 150 -16.79 2.06 0.29
C ALA A 150 -17.98 1.09 0.29
N ALA A 151 -17.79 -0.15 -0.19
CA ALA A 151 -18.81 -1.19 -0.16
C ALA A 151 -19.25 -1.55 1.26
N ALA A 152 -18.30 -1.69 2.19
CA ALA A 152 -18.61 -1.98 3.59
C ALA A 152 -19.34 -0.82 4.29
N GLY A 153 -19.00 0.43 3.96
CA GLY A 153 -19.69 1.63 4.46
C GLY A 153 -21.14 1.70 3.99
N GLY A 154 -21.39 1.45 2.70
CA GLY A 154 -22.76 1.39 2.15
C GLY A 154 -23.61 0.29 2.80
N ALA A 155 -23.04 -0.90 2.98
CA ALA A 155 -23.72 -2.01 3.66
C ALA A 155 -24.02 -1.74 5.14
N ARG A 156 -23.24 -0.88 5.81
CA ARG A 156 -23.51 -0.44 7.19
C ARG A 156 -24.62 0.61 7.22
N ALA A 157 -24.59 1.58 6.31
CA ALA A 157 -25.61 2.63 6.21
C ALA A 157 -27.00 2.08 5.87
N ALA A 158 -27.09 1.11 4.95
CA ALA A 158 -28.35 0.43 4.61
C ALA A 158 -28.97 -0.27 5.83
N ARG A 159 -28.17 -1.04 6.58
CA ARG A 159 -28.64 -1.74 7.81
C ARG A 159 -29.13 -0.78 8.90
N THR A 160 -28.52 0.39 9.05
CA THR A 160 -29.00 1.41 10.00
C THR A 160 -30.27 2.11 9.52
N GLY A 161 -30.47 2.26 8.21
CA GLY A 161 -31.70 2.81 7.64
C GLY A 161 -32.91 1.90 7.88
N ASP A 162 -32.74 0.59 7.68
CA ASP A 162 -33.80 -0.41 7.93
C ASP A 162 -34.16 -0.55 9.42
N ALA A 163 -33.19 -0.36 10.32
CA ALA A 163 -33.41 -0.37 11.77
C ALA A 163 -34.17 0.87 12.27
N VAL A 164 -34.00 2.03 11.63
CA VAL A 164 -34.75 3.25 11.96
C VAL A 164 -36.16 3.23 11.35
N GLY A 165 -36.35 2.56 10.21
CA GLY A 165 -37.67 2.40 9.57
C GLY A 165 -38.62 1.43 10.29
N THR A 166 -38.13 0.55 11.15
CA THR A 166 -38.93 -0.48 11.84
C THR A 166 -39.42 -0.07 13.22
N THR A 167 -38.90 1.02 13.81
CA THR A 167 -39.34 1.52 15.13
C THR A 167 -40.43 2.60 15.06
N GLY A 168 -40.93 2.94 13.86
CA GLY A 168 -41.92 4.01 13.65
C GLY A 168 -43.35 3.55 13.36
N ALA A 169 -43.64 2.26 13.43
CA ALA A 169 -44.93 1.70 13.01
C ALA A 169 -45.56 0.83 14.11
N GLU A 170 -45.65 1.33 15.34
CA GLU A 170 -46.42 0.65 16.40
C GLU A 170 -46.88 1.62 17.51
N SER A 171 -47.65 2.65 17.16
CA SER A 171 -48.42 3.40 18.16
C SER A 171 -49.56 4.21 17.52
N ASP A 172 -50.47 3.58 16.79
CA ASP A 172 -51.76 4.20 16.44
C ASP A 172 -52.81 3.11 16.20
N ILE A 173 -53.25 2.45 17.28
CA ILE A 173 -54.50 1.71 17.31
C ILE A 173 -55.33 2.25 18.47
N HIS A 174 -56.24 3.16 18.11
CA HIS A 174 -57.63 3.29 18.58
C HIS A 174 -58.01 2.58 19.89
N VAL A 175 -58.58 3.32 20.85
CA VAL A 175 -60.01 3.23 21.21
C VAL A 175 -60.44 4.53 21.91
N GLY A 176 -61.32 5.29 21.27
CA GLY A 176 -62.23 6.20 21.96
C GLY A 176 -63.60 5.55 22.07
N ASN A 177 -64.20 5.55 23.26
CA ASN A 177 -65.63 5.74 23.47
C ASN A 177 -65.98 5.78 24.97
N ALA A 178 -67.03 6.55 25.25
CA ALA A 178 -67.74 6.82 26.51
C ALA A 178 -67.21 7.98 27.36
#